data_AF-A0AAV6XB25-F1
#
_entry.id   AF-A0AAV6XB25-F1
#
_cell.length_a   1.000
_cell.length_b   1.000
_cell.length_c   1.000
_cell.angle_alpha   90.00
_cell.angle_beta   90.00
_cell.angle_gamma   90.00
#
_symmetry.space_group_name_H-M   'P 1'
#
loop_
_entity.id
_entity.type
_entity.pdbx_description
1 polymer ?
#
loop_
_entity_poly.entity_id
_entity_poly.type
_entity_poly.pdbx_seq_one_letter_code
_entity_poly.pdbx_strand_id
1 'polypeptide(L)'
;MHRGLVQFMRKFEYHFASKRKYAKYVAHLFSIRQKEDENLRFFVDHFNDEALDVQGYTNEIKINLMINALKMGPFADALIRDRPSDMEELMVIAQKYIYAEEMNELKREERRVQKQLKDKAQERNQSSRNDRLDKHDITGHREQRHADMATTHEERSKKEKSTGQDTEEYFLLKHEIERLIKQGYLQQFIDHKVRERQE
;
A
#
# COMPACT_ATOMS: atom_id res chain seq x y z
N MET A 1 -2.64 -49.95 -39.29
CA MET A 1 -2.34 -49.06 -38.14
C MET A 1 -1.90 -47.63 -38.51
N HIS A 2 -1.65 -47.29 -39.77
CA HIS A 2 -1.11 -45.97 -40.15
C HIS A 2 -2.12 -44.79 -40.11
N ARG A 3 -3.41 -45.03 -40.37
CA ARG A 3 -4.42 -43.95 -40.46
C ARG A 3 -4.75 -43.29 -39.12
N GLY A 4 -4.70 -44.04 -38.01
CA GLY A 4 -5.04 -43.52 -36.68
C GLY A 4 -3.98 -42.57 -36.12
N LEU A 5 -2.71 -42.89 -36.33
CA LEU A 5 -1.60 -42.06 -35.86
C LEU A 5 -1.53 -40.73 -36.63
N VAL A 6 -1.81 -40.75 -37.94
CA VAL A 6 -1.90 -39.52 -38.76
C VAL A 6 -3.06 -38.63 -38.30
N GLN A 7 -4.22 -39.20 -37.94
CA GLN A 7 -5.34 -38.42 -37.41
C GLN A 7 -5.05 -37.85 -36.01
N PHE A 8 -4.38 -38.63 -35.16
CA PHE A 8 -3.95 -38.16 -33.85
C PHE A 8 -2.93 -37.02 -33.97
N MET A 9 -1.90 -37.17 -34.83
CA MET A 9 -0.92 -36.12 -35.06
C MET A 9 -1.56 -34.86 -35.63
N ARG A 10 -2.50 -34.97 -36.58
CA ARG A 10 -3.24 -33.80 -37.09
C ARG A 10 -4.09 -33.11 -36.00
N LYS A 11 -4.77 -33.87 -35.15
CA LYS A 11 -5.54 -33.31 -34.03
C LYS A 11 -4.64 -32.71 -32.96
N PHE A 12 -3.51 -33.35 -32.66
CA PHE A 12 -2.51 -32.86 -31.72
C PHE A 12 -1.85 -31.59 -32.24
N GLU A 13 -1.40 -31.56 -33.49
CA GLU A 13 -0.88 -30.36 -34.16
C GLU A 13 -1.93 -29.26 -34.19
N TYR A 14 -3.19 -29.57 -34.55
CA TYR A 14 -4.26 -28.58 -34.52
C TYR A 14 -4.49 -28.04 -33.11
N HIS A 15 -4.55 -28.89 -32.07
CA HIS A 15 -4.73 -28.50 -30.67
C HIS A 15 -3.53 -27.74 -30.10
N PHE A 16 -2.30 -28.09 -30.49
CA PHE A 16 -1.08 -27.47 -30.01
C PHE A 16 -0.77 -26.18 -30.77
N ALA A 17 -0.93 -26.16 -32.10
CA ALA A 17 -0.82 -24.96 -32.93
C ALA A 17 -1.96 -23.96 -32.64
N SER A 18 -3.16 -24.42 -32.25
CA SER A 18 -4.21 -23.54 -31.74
C SER A 18 -3.95 -22.98 -30.35
N LYS A 19 -3.19 -23.69 -29.50
CA LYS A 19 -2.62 -23.11 -28.27
C LYS A 19 -1.39 -22.22 -28.51
N ARG A 20 -0.76 -22.32 -29.70
CA ARG A 20 0.29 -21.42 -30.19
C ARG A 20 -0.25 -20.16 -30.90
N LYS A 21 -1.57 -20.05 -31.11
CA LYS A 21 -2.24 -18.82 -31.54
C LYS A 21 -2.24 -17.89 -30.30
N TYR A 22 -1.44 -16.85 -30.17
CA TYR A 22 -0.83 -15.96 -31.13
C TYR A 22 0.56 -15.61 -30.61
N ALA A 23 1.59 -15.68 -31.44
CA ALA A 23 2.73 -14.80 -31.25
C ALA A 23 2.15 -13.38 -31.23
N LYS A 24 2.00 -12.78 -30.05
CA LYS A 24 1.49 -11.42 -29.88
C LYS A 24 2.36 -10.55 -30.79
N TYR A 25 1.75 -10.01 -31.85
CA TYR A 25 2.46 -9.18 -32.82
C TYR A 25 3.14 -8.02 -32.08
N VAL A 26 4.26 -7.51 -32.57
CA VAL A 26 4.94 -6.32 -32.01
C VAL A 26 3.94 -5.21 -31.71
N ALA A 27 2.96 -5.05 -32.61
CA ALA A 27 1.91 -4.07 -32.54
C ALA A 27 1.14 -4.08 -31.21
N HIS A 28 1.00 -5.25 -30.58
CA HIS A 28 0.38 -5.36 -29.27
C HIS A 28 1.27 -4.77 -28.17
N LEU A 29 2.57 -5.06 -28.17
CA LEU A 29 3.49 -4.40 -27.23
C LEU A 29 3.55 -2.88 -27.44
N PHE A 30 3.44 -2.42 -28.68
CA PHE A 30 3.29 -0.99 -28.99
C PHE A 30 2.00 -0.36 -28.48
N SER A 31 0.98 -1.15 -28.11
CA SER A 31 -0.28 -0.66 -27.54
C SER A 31 -0.25 -0.58 -26.00
N ILE A 32 0.70 -1.26 -25.35
CA ILE A 32 0.83 -1.24 -23.90
C ILE A 32 1.28 0.15 -23.45
N ARG A 33 0.56 0.73 -22.51
CA ARG A 33 0.89 2.00 -21.86
C ARG A 33 0.63 1.85 -20.37
N GLN A 34 1.52 2.41 -19.56
CA GLN A 34 1.29 2.59 -18.14
C GLN A 34 0.12 3.56 -17.97
N LYS A 35 -0.89 3.16 -17.19
CA LYS A 35 -2.04 4.03 -16.91
C LYS A 35 -1.67 5.08 -15.86
N GLU A 36 -2.42 6.18 -15.84
CA GLU A 36 -2.19 7.29 -14.89
C GLU A 36 -2.29 6.84 -13.43
N ASP A 37 -3.26 5.98 -13.14
CA ASP A 37 -3.56 5.41 -11.82
C ASP A 37 -2.79 4.10 -11.52
N GLU A 38 -2.03 3.60 -12.48
CA GLU A 38 -1.25 2.36 -12.34
C GLU A 38 0.13 2.66 -11.74
N ASN A 39 0.45 1.97 -10.64
CA ASN A 39 1.78 2.04 -10.03
C ASN A 39 2.81 1.26 -10.86
N LEU A 40 4.09 1.50 -10.58
CA LEU A 40 5.17 0.94 -11.37
C LEU A 40 5.25 -0.59 -11.26
N ARG A 41 4.92 -1.17 -10.09
CA ARG A 41 4.95 -2.62 -9.89
C ARG A 41 3.97 -3.33 -10.81
N PHE A 42 2.71 -2.89 -10.81
CA PHE A 42 1.68 -3.50 -11.65
C PHE A 42 1.99 -3.33 -13.13
N PHE A 43 2.48 -2.16 -13.53
CA PHE A 43 2.88 -1.94 -14.91
C PHE A 43 4.02 -2.88 -15.35
N VAL A 44 5.08 -3.02 -14.54
CA VAL A 44 6.24 -3.87 -14.87
C VAL A 44 5.82 -5.33 -14.95
N ASP A 45 5.00 -5.80 -14.00
CA ASP A 45 4.51 -7.18 -13.99
C ASP A 45 3.65 -7.45 -15.25
N HIS A 46 2.69 -6.58 -15.56
CA HIS A 46 1.84 -6.64 -16.76
C HIS A 46 2.68 -6.63 -18.05
N PHE A 47 3.56 -5.64 -18.22
CA PHE A 47 4.42 -5.53 -19.41
C PHE A 47 5.28 -6.79 -19.61
N ASN A 48 5.85 -7.34 -18.54
CA ASN A 48 6.62 -8.57 -18.60
C ASN A 48 5.74 -9.76 -19.02
N ASP A 49 4.56 -9.92 -18.43
CA ASP A 49 3.60 -10.97 -18.79
C ASP A 49 3.19 -10.88 -20.27
N GLU A 50 2.98 -9.68 -20.81
CA GLU A 50 2.75 -9.50 -22.24
C GLU A 50 3.96 -9.81 -23.10
N ALA A 51 5.17 -9.47 -22.63
CA ALA A 51 6.42 -9.65 -23.36
C ALA A 51 6.96 -11.09 -23.34
N LEU A 52 6.50 -11.95 -22.42
CA LEU A 52 6.91 -13.37 -22.32
C LEU A 52 6.51 -14.20 -23.56
N ASP A 53 5.35 -13.91 -24.14
CA ASP A 53 4.80 -14.67 -25.28
C ASP A 53 5.38 -14.24 -26.65
N VAL A 54 6.24 -13.22 -26.64
CA VAL A 54 6.63 -12.48 -27.84
C VAL A 54 8.01 -12.95 -28.30
N GLN A 55 8.01 -13.99 -29.15
CA GLN A 55 9.22 -14.58 -29.73
C GLN A 55 9.84 -13.66 -30.81
N GLY A 56 11.17 -13.55 -30.84
CA GLY A 56 11.92 -12.93 -31.94
C GLY A 56 12.46 -11.50 -31.73
N TYR A 57 12.53 -11.00 -30.49
CA TYR A 57 13.02 -9.64 -30.20
C TYR A 57 14.34 -9.64 -29.45
N THR A 58 15.22 -8.72 -29.83
CA THR A 58 16.43 -8.39 -29.06
C THR A 58 16.05 -7.69 -27.75
N ASN A 59 16.91 -7.78 -26.74
CA ASN A 59 16.74 -7.05 -25.48
C ASN A 59 16.54 -5.54 -25.72
N GLU A 60 17.24 -4.98 -26.71
CA GLU A 60 17.14 -3.58 -27.09
C GLU A 60 15.72 -3.14 -27.46
N ILE A 61 14.98 -3.96 -28.24
CA ILE A 61 13.61 -3.64 -28.64
C ILE A 61 12.69 -3.69 -27.42
N LYS A 62 12.85 -4.68 -26.53
CA LYS A 62 12.05 -4.79 -25.30
C LYS A 62 12.27 -3.60 -24.37
N ILE A 63 13.52 -3.19 -24.17
CA ILE A 63 13.88 -1.99 -23.40
C ILE A 63 13.23 -0.75 -24.03
N ASN A 64 13.33 -0.59 -25.36
CA ASN A 64 12.75 0.55 -26.06
C ASN A 64 11.22 0.61 -25.91
N LEU A 65 10.54 -0.53 -26.05
CA LEU A 65 9.10 -0.64 -25.88
C LEU A 65 8.66 -0.32 -24.45
N MET A 66 9.38 -0.80 -23.43
CA MET A 66 9.07 -0.46 -22.03
C MET A 66 9.22 1.04 -21.78
N ILE A 67 10.33 1.65 -22.20
CA ILE A 67 10.57 3.09 -22.01
C ILE A 67 9.46 3.93 -22.65
N ASN A 68 9.04 3.57 -23.87
CA ASN A 68 7.96 4.27 -24.57
C ASN A 68 6.56 3.99 -23.98
N ALA A 69 6.40 2.88 -23.26
CA ALA A 69 5.15 2.52 -22.63
C ALA A 69 4.95 3.23 -21.27
N LEU A 70 6.01 3.71 -20.63
CA LEU A 70 5.96 4.37 -19.33
C LEU A 70 5.28 5.75 -19.39
N LYS A 71 4.59 6.10 -18.31
CA LYS A 71 4.23 7.50 -18.06
C LYS A 71 5.47 8.29 -17.64
N MET A 72 5.50 9.57 -17.98
CA MET A 72 6.64 10.42 -17.61
C MET A 72 6.75 10.53 -16.09
N GLY A 73 7.99 10.48 -15.58
CA GLY A 73 8.27 10.48 -14.15
C GLY A 73 9.66 9.95 -13.83
N PRO A 74 10.01 9.83 -12.54
CA PRO A 74 11.39 9.57 -12.10
C PRO A 74 12.02 8.31 -12.70
N PHE A 75 11.24 7.25 -12.88
CA PHE A 75 11.72 6.02 -13.49
C PHE A 75 11.95 6.17 -14.99
N ALA A 76 10.99 6.73 -15.73
CA ALA A 76 11.15 7.01 -17.17
C ALA A 76 12.34 7.93 -17.43
N ASP A 77 12.48 9.01 -16.65
CA ASP A 77 13.61 9.95 -16.74
C ASP A 77 14.95 9.25 -16.51
N ALA A 78 15.01 8.31 -15.55
CA ALA A 78 16.21 7.54 -15.28
C ALA A 78 16.59 6.62 -16.44
N LEU A 79 15.61 5.94 -17.05
CA LEU A 79 15.87 5.06 -18.19
C LEU A 79 16.23 5.82 -19.48
N ILE A 80 15.73 7.05 -19.64
CA ILE A 80 16.09 7.91 -20.78
C ILE A 80 17.52 8.42 -20.62
N ARG A 81 17.90 8.84 -19.41
CA ARG A 81 19.25 9.34 -19.12
C ARG A 81 20.30 8.23 -19.15
N ASP A 82 20.03 7.16 -18.41
CA ASP A 82 20.94 6.03 -18.21
C ASP A 82 20.29 4.77 -18.79
N ARG A 83 20.30 4.67 -20.12
CA ARG A 83 19.63 3.57 -20.84
C ARG A 83 20.26 2.22 -20.48
N PRO A 84 19.47 1.24 -20.01
CA PRO A 84 19.99 -0.09 -19.70
C PRO A 84 20.54 -0.82 -20.92
N SER A 85 21.56 -1.64 -20.72
CA SER A 85 22.22 -2.42 -21.75
C SER A 85 21.48 -3.73 -22.03
N ASP A 86 20.81 -4.29 -21.03
CA ASP A 86 20.01 -5.51 -21.13
C ASP A 86 18.78 -5.48 -20.20
N MET A 87 17.99 -6.57 -20.25
CA MET A 87 16.78 -6.70 -19.44
C MET A 87 17.08 -6.92 -17.96
N GLU A 88 18.24 -7.47 -17.59
CA GLU A 88 18.59 -7.73 -16.19
C GLU A 88 18.88 -6.42 -15.47
N GLU A 89 19.71 -5.56 -16.08
CA GLU A 89 19.98 -4.21 -15.59
C GLU A 89 18.68 -3.39 -15.47
N LEU A 90 17.82 -3.47 -16.47
CA LEU A 90 16.51 -2.81 -16.45
C LEU A 90 15.65 -3.25 -15.25
N MET A 91 15.60 -4.55 -14.94
CA MET A 91 14.81 -5.07 -13.82
C MET A 91 15.41 -4.68 -12.46
N VAL A 92 16.73 -4.62 -12.34
CA VAL A 92 17.40 -4.10 -11.11
C VAL A 92 17.00 -2.64 -10.86
N ILE A 93 17.02 -1.81 -11.90
CA ILE A 93 16.60 -0.41 -11.79
C ILE A 93 15.11 -0.33 -11.46
N ALA A 94 14.26 -1.11 -12.14
CA ALA A 94 12.82 -1.14 -11.88
C ALA A 94 12.51 -1.46 -10.41
N GLN A 95 13.14 -2.49 -9.85
CA GLN A 95 12.92 -2.89 -8.46
C GLN A 95 13.28 -1.78 -7.46
N LYS A 96 14.36 -1.03 -7.72
CA LYS A 96 14.73 0.14 -6.90
C LYS A 96 13.65 1.22 -6.91
N TYR A 97 13.10 1.54 -8.08
CA TYR A 97 12.08 2.57 -8.21
C TYR A 97 10.70 2.11 -7.69
N ILE A 98 10.36 0.85 -7.87
CA ILE A 98 9.17 0.23 -7.26
C ILE A 98 9.22 0.40 -5.74
N TYR A 99 10.32 -0.02 -5.12
CA TYR A 99 10.48 0.12 -3.67
C TYR A 99 10.38 1.58 -3.22
N ALA A 100 11.01 2.51 -3.96
CA ALA A 100 10.95 3.93 -3.65
C ALA A 100 9.52 4.50 -3.76
N GLU A 101 8.75 4.10 -4.77
CA GLU A 101 7.35 4.50 -4.97
C GLU A 101 6.47 3.97 -3.83
N GLU A 102 6.55 2.69 -3.52
CA GLU A 102 5.78 2.06 -2.44
C GLU A 102 6.10 2.68 -1.07
N MET A 103 7.37 2.95 -0.77
CA MET A 103 7.76 3.65 0.47
C MET A 103 7.22 5.08 0.53
N ASN A 104 7.16 5.77 -0.61
CA ASN A 104 6.60 7.12 -0.67
C ASN A 104 5.08 7.11 -0.48
N GLU A 105 4.38 6.10 -1.00
CA GLU A 105 2.95 5.90 -0.78
C GLU A 105 2.63 5.65 0.69
N LEU A 106 3.37 4.76 1.36
CA LEU A 106 3.21 4.51 2.80
C LEU A 106 3.38 5.78 3.63
N LYS A 107 4.45 6.55 3.37
CA LYS A 107 4.69 7.83 4.05
C LYS A 107 3.60 8.87 3.76
N ARG A 108 3.01 8.86 2.56
CA ARG A 108 1.89 9.75 2.22
C ARG A 108 0.65 9.36 3.04
N GLU A 109 0.39 8.07 3.17
CA GLU A 109 -0.74 7.56 3.95
C GLU A 109 -0.58 7.87 5.45
N GLU A 110 0.61 7.65 6.01
CA GLU A 110 0.93 8.04 7.39
C GLU A 110 0.63 9.53 7.65
N ARG A 111 1.06 10.41 6.74
CA ARG A 111 0.78 11.85 6.84
C ARG A 111 -0.71 12.17 6.74
N ARG A 112 -1.46 11.46 5.90
CA ARG A 112 -2.92 11.62 5.78
C ARG A 112 -3.62 11.23 7.07
N VAL A 113 -3.26 10.11 7.66
CA VAL A 113 -3.82 9.64 8.94
C VAL A 113 -3.48 10.63 10.06
N GLN A 114 -2.22 11.06 10.17
CA GLN A 114 -1.81 12.04 11.19
C GLN A 114 -2.56 13.38 11.05
N LYS A 115 -2.79 13.84 9.82
CA LYS A 115 -3.58 15.05 9.57
C LYS A 115 -5.03 14.87 10.04
N GLN A 116 -5.67 13.76 9.68
CA GLN A 116 -7.04 13.48 10.11
C GLN A 116 -7.18 13.40 11.64
N LEU A 117 -6.18 12.86 12.34
CA LEU A 117 -6.17 12.83 13.81
C LEU A 117 -6.06 14.24 14.41
N LYS A 118 -5.23 15.11 13.83
CA LYS A 118 -5.10 16.50 14.27
C LYS A 118 -6.38 17.30 14.03
N ASP A 119 -6.97 17.15 12.86
CA ASP A 119 -8.21 17.85 12.49
C ASP A 119 -9.35 17.45 13.46
N LYS A 120 -9.52 16.14 13.75
CA LYS A 120 -10.49 15.63 14.75
C LYS A 120 -10.23 16.12 16.17
N ALA A 121 -8.97 16.20 16.59
CA ALA A 121 -8.62 16.73 17.91
C ALA A 121 -8.95 18.23 18.01
N GLN A 122 -8.74 18.98 16.93
CA GLN A 122 -9.03 20.40 16.87
C GLN A 122 -10.55 20.69 16.88
N GLU A 123 -11.36 19.88 16.19
CA GLU A 123 -12.82 19.93 16.26
C GLU A 123 -13.36 19.64 17.68
N ARG A 124 -12.84 18.60 18.35
CA ARG A 124 -13.22 18.30 19.74
C ARG A 124 -12.88 19.44 20.71
N ASN A 125 -11.74 20.10 20.51
CA ASN A 125 -11.32 21.23 21.32
C ASN A 125 -12.17 22.48 21.07
N GLN A 126 -12.60 22.74 19.83
CA GLN A 126 -13.50 23.85 19.50
C GLN A 126 -14.92 23.60 20.05
N SER A 127 -15.46 22.40 19.91
CA SER A 127 -16.73 22.00 20.51
C SER A 127 -16.71 22.17 22.04
N SER A 128 -15.63 21.75 22.71
CA SER A 128 -15.47 21.92 24.16
C SER A 128 -15.32 23.37 24.61
N ARG A 129 -14.89 24.28 23.72
CA ARG A 129 -14.72 25.70 24.02
C ARG A 129 -16.02 26.48 23.85
N ASN A 130 -16.83 26.13 22.86
CA ASN A 130 -18.18 26.68 22.68
C ASN A 130 -19.11 26.28 23.85
N ASP A 131 -19.03 25.03 24.32
CA ASP A 131 -19.83 24.55 25.47
C ASP A 131 -19.49 25.25 26.80
N ARG A 132 -18.30 25.88 26.90
CA ARG A 132 -17.89 26.71 28.05
C ARG A 132 -18.33 28.17 27.94
N LEU A 133 -18.55 28.67 26.73
CA LEU A 133 -19.00 30.05 26.50
C LEU A 133 -20.51 30.19 26.75
N ASP A 134 -21.31 29.17 26.41
CA ASP A 134 -22.76 29.14 26.69
C ASP A 134 -23.09 29.06 28.20
N LYS A 135 -22.11 28.67 29.04
CA LYS A 135 -22.30 28.57 30.49
C LYS A 135 -22.04 29.87 31.25
N HIS A 136 -21.51 30.90 30.59
CA HIS A 136 -21.20 32.19 31.23
C HIS A 136 -22.31 33.24 31.16
N ASP A 137 -23.39 33.00 30.42
CA ASP A 137 -24.55 33.92 30.32
C ASP A 137 -25.70 33.62 31.30
N ILE A 138 -25.58 32.60 32.17
CA ILE A 138 -26.65 32.23 33.14
C ILE A 138 -26.35 32.75 34.57
N THR A 139 -25.23 33.43 34.80
CA THR A 139 -24.83 33.88 36.16
C THR A 139 -25.09 35.36 36.42
N GLY A 140 -26.05 35.97 35.72
CA GLY A 140 -26.63 37.26 36.07
C GLY A 140 -28.00 37.06 36.69
N HIS A 141 -28.16 37.43 37.96
CA HIS A 141 -29.38 37.36 38.79
C HIS A 141 -29.61 36.07 39.60
N ARG A 142 -29.06 36.03 40.82
CA ARG A 142 -29.87 35.86 42.03
C ARG A 142 -29.10 36.21 43.31
N GLU A 143 -29.39 37.38 43.86
CA GLU A 143 -28.97 37.80 45.20
C GLU A 143 -29.66 37.00 46.32
N GLN A 144 -28.93 36.90 47.44
CA GLN A 144 -29.36 36.66 48.82
C GLN A 144 -30.00 35.31 49.17
N ARG A 145 -29.29 34.54 49.99
CA ARG A 145 -29.69 34.16 51.37
C ARG A 145 -28.51 33.52 52.13
N HIS A 146 -28.41 33.87 53.41
CA HIS A 146 -27.34 33.52 54.35
C HIS A 146 -27.52 32.15 55.04
N ALA A 147 -26.38 31.63 55.53
CA ALA A 147 -26.16 30.82 56.75
C ALA A 147 -26.62 29.33 56.76
N ASP A 148 -25.68 28.37 56.76
CA ASP A 148 -25.14 27.72 57.98
C ASP A 148 -24.45 26.35 57.73
N MET A 149 -23.43 26.11 58.57
CA MET A 149 -22.89 24.85 59.09
C MET A 149 -22.04 23.88 58.24
N ALA A 150 -21.02 23.41 58.93
CA ALA A 150 -19.90 22.59 58.50
C ALA A 150 -20.23 21.09 58.30
N THR A 151 -19.22 20.41 57.74
CA THR A 151 -18.80 19.00 57.91
C THR A 151 -18.96 18.03 56.74
N THR A 152 -17.78 17.68 56.21
CA THR A 152 -17.23 16.33 55.94
C THR A 152 -17.57 15.55 54.67
N HIS A 153 -16.46 15.02 54.12
CA HIS A 153 -16.27 13.81 53.34
C HIS A 153 -16.66 13.80 51.85
N GLU A 154 -15.63 14.05 51.03
CA GLU A 154 -14.97 13.02 50.21
C GLU A 154 -15.84 11.82 49.82
N GLU A 155 -16.39 11.83 48.61
CA GLU A 155 -16.44 10.64 47.77
C GLU A 155 -16.77 10.96 46.29
N ARG A 156 -15.98 10.34 45.42
CA ARG A 156 -16.29 9.93 44.04
C ARG A 156 -16.16 10.95 42.91
N SER A 157 -14.88 11.26 42.68
CA SER A 157 -14.21 11.07 41.39
C SER A 157 -14.74 9.85 40.59
N LYS A 158 -14.87 10.06 39.28
CA LYS A 158 -14.83 9.08 38.18
C LYS A 158 -16.03 8.12 37.99
N LYS A 159 -16.79 8.40 36.93
CA LYS A 159 -17.38 7.40 36.03
C LYS A 159 -17.01 7.82 34.61
N GLU A 160 -15.78 7.52 34.20
CA GLU A 160 -15.48 6.46 33.22
C GLU A 160 -16.33 6.57 31.93
N LYS A 161 -15.83 7.42 31.02
CA LYS A 161 -15.91 7.20 29.58
C LYS A 161 -15.13 5.93 29.26
N SER A 162 -15.82 4.79 29.14
CA SER A 162 -15.20 3.51 28.76
C SER A 162 -15.80 2.97 27.47
N THR A 163 -15.79 3.74 26.39
CA THR A 163 -16.00 3.20 25.04
C THR A 163 -15.35 4.14 24.03
N GLY A 164 -14.10 3.88 23.66
CA GLY A 164 -13.46 4.58 22.54
C GLY A 164 -11.95 4.41 22.40
N GLN A 165 -11.24 4.12 23.50
CA GLN A 165 -9.77 4.02 23.49
C GLN A 165 -9.25 2.69 22.90
N ASP A 166 -9.99 1.59 23.05
CA ASP A 166 -9.53 0.25 22.64
C ASP A 166 -9.42 0.07 21.12
N THR A 167 -10.23 0.77 20.32
CA THR A 167 -10.17 0.63 18.86
C THR A 167 -8.94 1.31 18.28
N GLU A 168 -8.56 2.47 18.79
CA GLU A 168 -7.44 3.25 18.25
C GLU A 168 -6.08 2.63 18.59
N GLU A 169 -5.92 2.09 19.80
CA GLU A 169 -4.71 1.36 20.20
C GLU A 169 -4.54 0.04 19.42
N TYR A 170 -5.64 -0.67 19.14
CA TYR A 170 -5.62 -1.89 18.33
C TYR A 170 -5.09 -1.63 16.91
N PHE A 171 -5.53 -0.55 16.25
CA PHE A 171 -5.07 -0.23 14.89
C PHE A 171 -3.60 0.20 14.87
N LEU A 172 -3.17 0.99 15.86
CA LEU A 172 -1.76 1.40 15.98
C LEU A 172 -0.85 0.21 16.25
N LEU A 173 -1.24 -0.68 17.17
CA LEU A 173 -0.48 -1.88 17.50
C LEU A 173 -0.42 -2.85 16.31
N LYS A 174 -1.54 -3.06 15.61
CA LYS A 174 -1.57 -3.88 14.40
C LYS A 174 -0.66 -3.33 13.31
N HIS A 175 -0.70 -2.02 13.08
CA HIS A 175 0.13 -1.36 12.07
C HIS A 175 1.63 -1.45 12.41
N GLU A 176 1.97 -1.29 13.68
CA GLU A 176 3.36 -1.39 14.15
C GLU A 176 3.91 -2.81 14.03
N ILE A 177 3.09 -3.83 14.35
CA ILE A 177 3.46 -5.23 14.13
C ILE A 177 3.70 -5.51 12.64
N GLU A 178 2.81 -5.06 11.75
CA GLU A 178 2.96 -5.24 10.30
C GLU A 178 4.23 -4.56 9.76
N ARG A 179 4.54 -3.35 10.26
CA ARG A 179 5.76 -2.60 9.91
C ARG A 179 7.02 -3.37 10.31
N LEU A 180 7.07 -3.89 11.53
CA LEU A 180 8.22 -4.62 12.05
C LEU A 180 8.43 -5.97 11.33
N ILE A 181 7.35 -6.64 10.89
CA ILE A 181 7.44 -7.87 10.08
C ILE A 181 8.06 -7.55 8.71
N LYS A 182 7.54 -6.54 8.01
CA LYS A 182 8.04 -6.14 6.69
C LYS A 182 9.51 -5.72 6.71
N GLN A 183 9.96 -5.14 7.81
CA GLN A 183 11.36 -4.73 8.02
C GLN A 183 12.26 -5.85 8.55
N GLY A 184 11.72 -7.05 8.81
CA GLY A 184 12.50 -8.20 9.27
C GLY A 184 12.94 -8.15 10.74
N TYR A 185 12.51 -7.15 11.52
CA TYR A 185 12.92 -6.97 12.92
C TYR A 185 12.39 -8.06 13.87
N LEU A 186 11.38 -8.82 13.42
CA LEU A 186 10.78 -9.93 14.18
C LEU A 186 11.42 -11.30 13.94
N GLN A 187 12.38 -11.41 13.00
CA GLN A 187 13.02 -12.68 12.65
C GLN A 187 13.71 -13.35 13.86
N GLN A 188 14.33 -12.54 14.72
CA GLN A 188 15.01 -12.97 15.95
C GLN A 188 14.11 -13.69 16.97
N PHE A 189 12.79 -13.46 16.93
CA PHE A 189 11.83 -14.08 17.84
C PHE A 189 11.25 -15.39 17.29
N ILE A 190 11.46 -15.68 16.00
CA ILE A 190 11.08 -16.96 15.37
C ILE A 190 12.09 -18.04 15.77
N ASP A 191 13.37 -17.70 15.80
CA ASP A 191 14.47 -18.62 16.13
C ASP A 191 14.52 -18.98 17.63
N HIS A 192 14.00 -18.10 18.51
CA HIS A 192 13.96 -18.35 19.96
C HIS A 192 12.94 -19.43 20.37
N LYS A 193 11.91 -19.69 19.53
CA LYS A 193 10.89 -20.74 19.78
C LYS A 193 11.35 -22.17 19.47
N VAL A 194 12.51 -22.32 18.82
CA VAL A 194 13.12 -23.64 18.55
C VAL A 194 14.11 -24.02 19.66
N ARG A 195 14.75 -23.05 20.32
CA ARG A 195 15.76 -23.31 21.35
C ARG A 195 15.19 -23.56 22.76
N GLU A 196 14.05 -22.98 23.11
CA GLU A 196 13.38 -23.23 24.41
C GLU A 196 12.54 -24.52 24.48
N ARG A 197 12.59 -25.37 23.44
CA ARG A 197 11.93 -26.69 23.45
C ARG A 197 12.90 -27.88 23.56
N GLN A 198 14.18 -27.62 23.82
CA GLN A 198 15.20 -28.66 23.99
C GLN A 198 16.00 -28.57 25.30
N GLU A 199 15.56 -27.75 26.26
CA GLU A 199 16.03 -27.74 27.65
C GLU A 199 14.82 -27.83 28.60
#